data_AF-A0A1C5FXV4-F1
#
_entry.id   AF-A0A1C5FXV4-F1
#
_cell.length_a   1.000
_cell.length_b   1.000
_cell.length_c   1.000
_cell.angle_alpha   90.00
_cell.angle_beta   90.00
_cell.angle_gamma   90.00
#
_symmetry.space_group_name_H-M   'P 1'
#
loop_
_entity.id
_entity.type
_entity.pdbx_description
1 polymer ?
#
loop_
_entity_poly.entity_id
_entity_poly.type
_entity_poly.pdbx_seq_one_letter_code
_entity_poly.pdbx_strand_id
1 'polypeptide(L)'
;MKVAALLATRATRAHRKAWTAVFAALTLTSLLLGAFGLTLVSAWSAHPRVERYAGADLVVAGDQTTRFSAASLGERETVSAGLTERVRIPRTALTVVRGVPGVRAAVADVEFPVGLAGSAATESATESATASATASATGRPWEAARLAPYALRTGRAPQRADEVVVAGGGGPERG
;
A
#
# COMPACT_ATOMS: atom_id res chain seq x y z
N MET A 1 -5.57 28.89 49.36
CA MET A 1 -6.17 28.01 48.32
C MET A 1 -7.70 27.83 48.42
N LYS A 2 -8.33 27.91 49.61
CA LYS A 2 -9.78 27.66 49.77
C LYS A 2 -10.71 28.77 49.23
N VAL A 3 -10.27 30.03 49.23
CA VAL A 3 -11.09 31.18 48.78
C VAL A 3 -11.25 31.21 47.25
N ALA A 4 -10.20 30.86 46.50
CA ALA A 4 -10.27 30.75 45.04
C ALA A 4 -11.23 29.63 44.58
N ALA A 5 -11.26 28.51 45.29
CA ALA A 5 -12.18 27.41 45.01
C ALA A 5 -13.65 27.79 45.26
N LEU A 6 -13.93 28.62 46.29
CA LEU A 6 -15.27 29.13 46.60
C LEU A 6 -15.76 30.17 45.58
N LEU A 7 -14.87 31.04 45.11
CA LEU A 7 -15.19 32.00 44.04
C LEU A 7 -15.41 31.28 42.70
N ALA A 8 -14.58 30.28 42.38
CA ALA A 8 -14.73 29.46 41.19
C ALA A 8 -16.07 28.69 41.18
N THR A 9 -16.46 28.08 42.30
CA THR A 9 -17.74 27.33 42.41
C THR A 9 -18.97 28.22 42.37
N ARG A 10 -18.87 29.48 42.81
CA ARG A 10 -19.98 30.45 42.71
C ARG A 10 -20.09 31.04 41.30
N ALA A 11 -18.96 31.29 40.64
CA ALA A 11 -18.89 31.76 39.25
C ALA A 11 -19.39 30.69 38.24
N THR A 12 -19.07 29.41 38.45
CA THR A 12 -19.58 28.30 37.62
C THR A 12 -21.11 28.17 37.70
N ARG A 13 -21.70 28.45 38.87
CA ARG A 13 -23.16 28.39 39.10
C ARG A 13 -23.94 29.52 38.45
N ALA A 14 -23.36 30.72 38.36
CA ALA A 14 -23.99 31.91 37.77
C ALA A 14 -23.97 31.89 36.23
N HIS A 15 -22.94 31.30 35.62
CA HIS A 15 -22.74 31.27 34.17
C HIS A 15 -22.61 29.85 33.61
N ARG A 16 -23.56 28.95 33.97
CA ARG A 16 -23.53 27.54 33.55
C ARG A 16 -23.42 27.37 32.03
N LYS A 17 -24.12 28.21 31.25
CA LYS A 17 -24.05 28.21 29.78
C LYS A 17 -22.67 28.60 29.24
N ALA A 18 -21.99 29.54 29.89
CA ALA A 18 -20.63 29.94 29.50
C ALA A 18 -19.63 28.83 29.84
N TRP A 19 -19.79 28.17 30.99
CA TRP A 19 -18.96 27.03 31.38
C TRP A 19 -19.15 25.81 30.46
N THR A 20 -20.37 25.51 30.02
CA THR A 20 -20.60 24.46 29.02
C THR A 20 -19.96 24.80 27.68
N ALA A 21 -19.95 26.07 27.28
CA ALA A 21 -19.30 26.50 26.04
C ALA A 21 -17.76 26.38 26.14
N VAL A 22 -17.16 26.80 27.25
CA VAL A 22 -15.72 26.65 27.49
C VAL A 22 -15.32 25.18 27.56
N PHE A 23 -16.10 24.35 28.27
CA PHE A 23 -15.86 22.90 28.30
C PHE A 23 -15.94 22.30 26.90
N ALA A 24 -17.02 22.58 26.15
CA ALA A 24 -17.20 22.10 24.79
C ALA A 24 -16.04 22.53 23.87
N ALA A 25 -15.60 23.79 23.95
CA ALA A 25 -14.46 24.29 23.20
C ALA A 25 -13.18 23.52 23.53
N LEU A 26 -12.86 23.32 24.82
CA LEU A 26 -11.69 22.56 25.25
C LEU A 26 -11.74 21.10 24.78
N THR A 27 -12.92 20.44 24.89
CA THR A 27 -13.10 19.07 24.39
C THR A 27 -12.87 19.00 22.87
N LEU A 28 -13.46 19.92 22.10
CA LEU A 28 -13.30 19.95 20.64
C LEU A 28 -11.84 20.20 20.24
N THR A 29 -11.17 21.17 20.88
CA THR A 29 -9.75 21.45 20.64
C THR A 29 -8.88 20.25 20.99
N SER A 30 -9.14 19.57 22.10
CA SER A 30 -8.39 18.37 22.50
C SER A 30 -8.62 17.21 21.52
N LEU A 31 -9.85 17.02 21.02
CA LEU A 31 -10.14 16.02 20.01
C LEU A 31 -9.43 16.33 18.68
N LEU A 32 -9.43 17.60 18.26
CA LEU A 32 -8.75 18.03 17.05
C LEU A 32 -7.24 17.83 17.13
N LEU A 33 -6.62 18.22 18.26
CA LEU A 33 -5.20 17.98 18.52
C LEU A 33 -4.88 16.49 18.62
N GLY A 34 -5.76 15.70 19.24
CA GLY A 34 -5.61 14.25 19.34
C GLY A 34 -5.69 13.56 17.98
N ALA A 35 -6.65 13.95 17.14
CA ALA A 35 -6.76 13.46 15.77
C ALA A 35 -5.54 13.83 14.94
N PHE A 36 -5.08 15.08 15.01
CA PHE A 36 -3.87 15.53 14.33
C PHE A 36 -2.61 14.81 14.84
N GLY A 37 -2.48 14.63 16.15
CA GLY A 37 -1.38 13.86 16.73
C GLY A 37 -1.41 12.41 16.25
N LEU A 38 -2.58 11.78 16.22
CA LEU A 38 -2.75 10.42 15.73
C LEU A 38 -2.42 10.31 14.24
N THR A 39 -2.80 11.28 13.41
CA THR A 39 -2.42 11.28 11.99
C THR A 39 -0.92 11.48 11.81
N LEU A 40 -0.27 12.35 12.60
CA LEU A 40 1.19 12.52 12.57
C LEU A 40 1.93 11.26 13.03
N VAL A 41 1.49 10.65 14.14
CA VAL A 41 2.05 9.39 14.64
C VAL A 41 1.82 8.28 13.63
N SER A 42 0.64 8.22 13.00
CA SER A 42 0.36 7.26 11.94
C SER A 42 1.24 7.49 10.73
N ALA A 43 1.42 8.73 10.28
CA ALA A 43 2.26 9.05 9.12
C ALA A 43 3.74 8.73 9.40
N TRP A 44 4.21 9.02 10.61
CA TRP A 44 5.58 8.73 11.00
C TRP A 44 5.83 7.25 11.28
N SER A 45 4.85 6.55 11.86
CA SER A 45 4.91 5.11 12.13
C SER A 45 4.64 4.28 10.88
N ALA A 46 3.96 4.86 9.88
CA ALA A 46 3.82 4.30 8.54
C ALA A 46 5.18 4.33 7.83
N HIS A 47 6.09 3.49 8.29
CA HIS A 47 7.08 2.92 7.41
C HIS A 47 6.27 1.98 6.52
N PRO A 48 6.08 2.26 5.21
CA PRO A 48 5.56 1.25 4.32
C PRO A 48 6.54 0.09 4.43
N ARG A 49 6.19 -0.93 5.23
CA ARG A 49 6.96 -2.16 5.24
C ARG A 49 6.78 -2.70 3.84
N VAL A 50 7.82 -2.51 3.04
CA VAL A 50 7.91 -3.09 1.71
C VAL A 50 8.19 -4.57 1.94
N GLU A 51 7.25 -5.27 2.58
CA GLU A 51 7.32 -6.71 2.84
C GLU A 51 7.58 -7.44 1.53
N ARG A 52 7.07 -6.88 0.42
CA ARG A 52 7.31 -7.34 -0.95
C ARG A 52 8.79 -7.43 -1.37
N TYR A 53 9.67 -6.60 -0.81
CA TYR A 53 11.11 -6.58 -1.13
C TYR A 53 12.00 -6.70 0.12
N ALA A 54 11.45 -7.13 1.26
CA ALA A 54 12.21 -7.23 2.51
C ALA A 54 13.37 -8.26 2.44
N GLY A 55 13.33 -9.19 1.47
CA GLY A 55 14.41 -10.11 1.17
C GLY A 55 15.41 -9.60 0.12
N ALA A 56 15.23 -8.38 -0.40
CA ALA A 56 16.12 -7.79 -1.40
C ALA A 56 17.03 -6.74 -0.76
N ASP A 57 18.35 -6.87 -0.98
CA ASP A 57 19.33 -5.89 -0.54
C ASP A 57 19.23 -4.57 -1.32
N LEU A 58 18.81 -4.65 -2.59
CA LEU A 58 18.67 -3.51 -3.50
C LEU A 58 17.54 -3.77 -4.50
N VAL A 59 16.78 -2.71 -4.81
CA VAL A 59 15.70 -2.74 -5.81
C VAL A 59 16.05 -1.79 -6.95
N VAL A 60 16.05 -2.31 -8.18
CA VAL A 60 16.20 -1.50 -9.40
C VAL A 60 14.80 -1.22 -9.95
N ALA A 61 14.39 0.04 -9.95
CA ALA A 61 13.13 0.50 -10.51
C ALA A 61 13.37 1.39 -11.74
N GLY A 62 12.43 1.39 -12.69
CA GLY A 62 12.44 2.34 -13.80
C GLY A 62 12.20 3.76 -13.29
N ASP A 63 12.83 4.75 -13.92
CA ASP A 63 12.57 6.16 -13.61
C ASP A 63 11.12 6.49 -14.02
N GLN A 64 10.23 6.67 -13.05
CA GLN A 64 8.82 7.03 -13.28
C GLN A 64 8.61 8.54 -13.45
N THR A 65 9.67 9.31 -13.67
CA THR A 65 9.59 10.75 -13.89
C THR A 65 9.97 11.11 -15.32
N THR A 66 9.13 11.91 -15.98
CA THR A 66 9.54 12.62 -17.20
C THR A 66 9.94 14.03 -16.82
N ARG A 67 11.14 14.44 -17.26
CA ARG A 67 11.60 15.82 -17.16
C ARG A 67 11.45 16.47 -18.52
N PHE A 68 10.75 17.59 -18.57
CA PHE A 68 10.69 18.44 -19.75
C PHE A 68 11.44 19.73 -19.43
N SER A 69 12.54 19.98 -20.14
CA SER A 69 13.24 21.28 -20.06
C SER A 69 12.79 22.14 -21.24
N ALA A 70 12.16 23.27 -20.96
CA ALA A 70 11.88 24.28 -21.96
C ALA A 70 12.65 25.55 -21.60
N ALA A 71 13.23 26.20 -22.60
CA ALA A 71 13.77 27.53 -22.41
C ALA A 71 12.61 28.52 -22.49
N SER A 72 12.28 29.17 -21.37
CA SER A 72 11.36 30.30 -21.34
C SER A 72 12.16 31.53 -20.95
N LEU A 73 12.16 32.55 -21.81
CA LEU A 73 12.76 33.87 -21.54
C LEU A 73 14.23 33.84 -21.06
N GLY A 74 15.06 32.99 -21.68
CA GLY A 74 16.51 32.98 -21.44
C GLY A 74 16.99 32.14 -20.25
N GLU A 75 16.08 31.63 -19.42
CA GLU A 75 16.40 30.72 -18.32
C GLU A 75 15.80 29.33 -18.57
N ARG A 76 16.58 28.28 -18.25
CA ARG A 76 16.20 26.89 -18.52
C ARG A 76 15.40 26.35 -17.34
N GLU A 77 14.08 26.39 -17.44
CA GLU A 77 13.20 25.81 -16.43
C GLU A 77 12.96 24.33 -16.75
N THR A 78 13.23 23.47 -15.77
CA THR A 78 12.98 22.02 -15.89
C THR A 78 11.76 21.67 -15.06
N VAL A 79 10.66 21.36 -15.73
CA VAL A 79 9.44 20.88 -15.10
C VAL A 79 9.45 19.36 -15.11
N SER A 80 9.29 18.75 -13.93
CA SER A 80 9.20 17.29 -13.79
C SER A 80 7.75 16.89 -13.58
N ALA A 81 7.26 15.95 -14.39
CA ALA A 81 5.95 15.33 -14.23
C ALA A 81 6.10 13.83 -14.01
N GLY A 82 5.34 13.27 -13.07
CA GLY A 82 5.27 11.82 -12.89
C GLY A 82 4.58 11.17 -14.08
N LEU A 83 5.14 10.08 -14.58
CA LEU A 83 4.47 9.27 -15.61
C LEU A 83 3.28 8.54 -15.01
N THR A 84 2.12 8.66 -15.64
CA THR A 84 0.92 7.88 -15.31
C THR A 84 1.04 6.42 -15.77
N GLU A 85 1.94 6.11 -16.69
CA GLU A 85 2.23 4.76 -17.15
C GLU A 85 3.44 4.16 -16.41
N ARG A 86 3.38 2.88 -16.03
CA ARG A 86 4.52 2.18 -15.44
C ARG A 86 5.60 1.97 -16.49
N VAL A 87 6.74 2.64 -16.34
CA VAL A 87 7.92 2.44 -17.18
C VAL A 87 8.38 1.00 -17.07
N ARG A 88 8.30 0.27 -18.18
CA ARG A 88 8.77 -1.12 -18.27
C ARG A 88 10.29 -1.15 -18.39
N ILE A 89 10.93 -1.92 -17.51
CA ILE A 89 12.35 -2.21 -17.61
C ILE A 89 12.55 -3.28 -18.71
N PRO A 90 13.48 -3.10 -19.66
CA PRO A 90 13.80 -4.12 -20.65
C PRO A 90 14.28 -5.42 -19.99
N ARG A 91 13.88 -6.57 -20.52
CA ARG A 91 14.34 -7.88 -20.01
C ARG A 91 15.86 -8.04 -20.03
N THR A 92 16.53 -7.35 -20.95
CA THR A 92 18.00 -7.32 -21.05
C THR A 92 18.68 -6.72 -19.82
N ALA A 93 18.00 -5.85 -19.06
CA ALA A 93 18.53 -5.27 -17.84
C ALA A 93 18.86 -6.32 -16.78
N LEU A 94 18.09 -7.43 -16.72
CA LEU A 94 18.37 -8.52 -15.78
C LEU A 94 19.74 -9.14 -16.04
N THR A 95 20.08 -9.37 -17.32
CA THR A 95 21.38 -9.91 -17.72
C THR A 95 22.52 -8.94 -17.37
N VAL A 96 22.31 -7.64 -17.58
CA VAL A 96 23.28 -6.61 -17.21
C VAL A 96 23.54 -6.61 -15.70
N VAL A 97 22.49 -6.61 -14.88
CA VAL A 97 22.60 -6.60 -13.41
C VAL A 97 23.30 -7.88 -12.91
N ARG A 98 23.02 -9.04 -13.51
CA ARG A 98 23.72 -10.30 -13.16
C ARG A 98 25.22 -10.26 -13.50
N GLY A 99 25.63 -9.44 -14.46
CA GLY A 99 27.02 -9.28 -14.85
C GLY A 99 27.82 -8.32 -13.96
N VAL A 100 27.17 -7.60 -13.05
CA VAL A 100 27.85 -6.64 -12.16
C VAL A 100 28.65 -7.39 -11.09
N PRO A 101 29.97 -7.12 -10.95
CA PRO A 101 30.77 -7.70 -9.88
C PRO A 101 30.16 -7.42 -8.50
N GLY A 102 30.00 -8.47 -7.68
CA GLY A 102 29.39 -8.38 -6.35
C GLY A 102 27.89 -8.71 -6.30
N VAL A 103 27.20 -8.83 -7.45
CA VAL A 103 25.81 -9.30 -7.49
C VAL A 103 25.76 -10.83 -7.35
N ARG A 104 25.23 -11.31 -6.23
CA ARG A 104 25.07 -12.76 -5.97
C ARG A 104 23.88 -13.37 -6.71
N ALA A 105 22.79 -12.63 -6.79
CA ALA A 105 21.56 -13.05 -7.44
C ALA A 105 20.79 -11.82 -7.92
N ALA A 106 20.13 -11.94 -9.07
CA ALA A 106 19.17 -10.95 -9.55
C ALA A 106 17.90 -11.65 -10.00
N VAL A 107 16.77 -11.17 -9.49
CA VAL A 107 15.43 -11.73 -9.70
C VAL A 107 14.57 -10.66 -10.37
N ALA A 108 13.82 -11.04 -11.40
CA ALA A 108 12.86 -10.14 -12.04
C ALA A 108 11.51 -10.23 -11.32
N ASP A 109 11.00 -9.10 -10.82
CA ASP A 109 9.63 -9.01 -10.31
C ASP A 109 8.67 -8.73 -11.48
N VAL A 110 8.02 -9.79 -11.98
CA VAL A 110 7.07 -9.72 -13.08
C VAL A 110 5.69 -10.11 -12.56
N GLU A 111 4.71 -9.22 -12.75
CA GLU A 111 3.30 -9.47 -12.46
C GLU A 111 2.56 -9.77 -13.76
N PHE A 112 1.71 -10.80 -13.76
CA PHE A 112 0.82 -11.10 -14.88
C PHE A 112 -0.58 -11.47 -14.37
N PRO A 113 -1.66 -11.09 -15.07
CA PRO A 113 -3.01 -11.47 -14.69
C PRO A 113 -3.23 -12.97 -14.93
N VAL A 114 -3.91 -13.63 -14.00
CA VAL A 114 -4.29 -15.05 -14.05
C VAL A 114 -5.80 -15.13 -13.89
N GLY A 115 -6.49 -15.64 -14.89
CA GLY A 115 -7.93 -15.90 -14.78
C GLY A 115 -8.18 -17.10 -13.86
N LEU A 116 -9.02 -16.92 -12.84
CA LEU A 116 -9.55 -18.04 -12.06
C LEU A 116 -10.82 -18.51 -12.78
N ALA A 117 -10.72 -19.61 -13.52
CA ALA A 117 -11.89 -20.26 -14.08
C ALA A 117 -12.73 -20.83 -12.93
N GLY A 118 -13.85 -20.17 -12.60
CA GLY A 118 -14.80 -20.66 -11.62
C GLY A 118 -15.51 -21.91 -12.14
N SER A 119 -15.10 -23.09 -11.69
CA SER A 119 -15.95 -24.28 -11.80
C SER A 119 -17.06 -24.16 -10.74
N ALA A 120 -18.09 -23.41 -11.10
CA ALA A 120 -19.39 -23.41 -10.42
C ALA A 120 -20.50 -23.21 -11.46
N ALA A 121 -20.37 -23.90 -12.59
CA ALA A 121 -21.54 -24.28 -13.40
C ALA A 121 -22.05 -25.61 -12.85
N THR A 122 -22.59 -25.60 -11.63
CA THR A 122 -23.51 -26.65 -11.21
C THR A 122 -24.90 -26.12 -11.47
N GLU A 123 -25.41 -26.56 -12.61
CA GLU A 123 -26.82 -26.64 -13.02
C GLU A 123 -27.81 -26.35 -11.89
N SER A 124 -28.39 -25.14 -11.86
CA SER A 124 -29.80 -24.88 -11.51
C SER A 124 -30.09 -23.37 -11.60
N ALA A 125 -30.83 -23.02 -12.64
CA ALA A 125 -31.79 -21.91 -12.76
C ALA A 125 -31.56 -20.63 -11.92
N THR A 126 -31.28 -19.51 -12.60
CA THR A 126 -32.27 -18.44 -12.86
C THR A 126 -31.55 -17.27 -13.54
N GLU A 127 -32.16 -16.79 -14.62
CA GLU A 127 -31.73 -15.64 -15.43
C GLU A 127 -31.42 -14.41 -14.58
N SER A 128 -30.14 -14.05 -14.52
CA SER A 128 -29.65 -12.69 -14.25
C SER A 128 -28.24 -12.57 -14.80
N ALA A 129 -28.15 -12.46 -16.13
CA ALA A 129 -26.92 -12.16 -16.83
C ALA A 129 -26.55 -10.69 -16.61
N THR A 130 -25.84 -10.41 -15.53
CA THR A 130 -24.99 -9.21 -15.45
C THR A 130 -23.64 -9.65 -14.92
N ALA A 131 -22.73 -9.88 -15.87
CA ALA A 131 -21.30 -10.09 -15.71
C ALA A 131 -20.89 -11.04 -14.57
N SER A 132 -20.77 -12.34 -14.91
CA SER A 132 -19.94 -13.27 -14.15
C SER A 132 -18.54 -12.66 -14.02
N ALA A 133 -18.26 -12.07 -12.87
CA ALA A 133 -16.97 -11.48 -12.56
C ALA A 133 -15.97 -12.63 -12.47
N THR A 134 -15.30 -12.94 -13.59
CA THR A 134 -14.16 -13.86 -13.60
C THR A 134 -13.16 -13.32 -12.60
N ALA A 135 -13.05 -13.97 -11.45
CA ALA A 135 -12.09 -13.58 -10.43
C ALA A 135 -10.70 -13.62 -11.07
N SER A 136 -10.01 -12.48 -11.10
CA SER A 136 -8.66 -12.36 -11.65
C SER A 136 -7.69 -12.36 -10.49
N ALA A 137 -6.75 -13.30 -10.50
CA ALA A 137 -5.62 -13.32 -9.59
C ALA A 137 -4.40 -12.68 -10.26
N THR A 138 -3.42 -12.24 -9.47
CA THR A 138 -2.12 -11.81 -9.98
C THR A 138 -1.10 -12.93 -9.78
N GLY A 139 -0.52 -13.40 -10.88
CA GLY A 139 0.57 -14.36 -10.91
C GLY A 139 1.94 -13.68 -10.90
N ARG A 140 2.93 -14.40 -10.37
CA ARG A 140 4.34 -14.00 -10.29
C ARG A 140 5.24 -15.22 -10.52
N PRO A 141 6.47 -15.05 -11.04
CA PRO A 141 7.42 -16.15 -11.17
C PRO A 141 7.86 -16.65 -9.77
N TRP A 142 8.10 -17.95 -9.63
CA TRP A 142 8.45 -18.56 -8.34
C TRP A 142 9.69 -17.94 -7.68
N GLU A 143 10.68 -17.55 -8.47
CA GLU A 143 11.88 -16.86 -8.00
C GLU A 143 11.58 -15.54 -7.26
N ALA A 144 10.51 -14.83 -7.63
CA ALA A 144 10.07 -13.62 -6.94
C ALA A 144 9.59 -13.89 -5.51
N ALA A 145 9.28 -15.14 -5.15
CA ALA A 145 8.91 -15.50 -3.79
C ALA A 145 10.04 -15.23 -2.77
N ARG A 146 11.31 -15.19 -3.22
CA ARG A 146 12.46 -14.87 -2.36
C ARG A 146 12.58 -13.38 -2.01
N LEU A 147 11.91 -12.50 -2.77
CA LEU A 147 11.97 -11.06 -2.55
C LEU A 147 11.19 -10.63 -1.31
N ALA A 148 10.23 -11.43 -0.88
CA ALA A 148 9.42 -11.19 0.31
C ALA A 148 9.56 -12.38 1.28
N PRO A 149 9.16 -12.24 2.56
CA PRO A 149 9.21 -13.32 3.54
C PRO A 149 8.07 -14.34 3.33
N TYR A 150 7.89 -14.84 2.10
CA TYR A 150 6.95 -15.91 1.82
C TYR A 150 7.51 -17.25 2.31
N ALA A 151 6.90 -17.80 3.36
CA ALA A 151 7.15 -19.15 3.80
C ALA A 151 6.12 -20.11 3.19
N LEU A 152 6.58 -21.23 2.64
CA LEU A 152 5.70 -22.34 2.28
C LEU A 152 5.09 -22.92 3.56
N ARG A 153 3.79 -22.74 3.75
CA ARG A 153 3.06 -23.34 4.88
C ARG A 153 2.79 -24.82 4.64
N THR A 154 2.52 -25.18 3.40
CA THR A 154 2.10 -26.52 2.99
C THR A 154 2.66 -26.84 1.61
N GLY A 155 2.94 -28.11 1.36
CA GLY A 155 3.41 -28.59 0.06
C GLY A 155 4.90 -28.30 -0.18
N ARG A 156 5.27 -28.12 -1.44
CA ARG A 156 6.65 -27.90 -1.88
C ARG A 156 6.72 -26.83 -2.97
N ALA A 157 7.93 -26.37 -3.25
CA ALA A 157 8.20 -25.50 -4.39
C ALA A 157 7.76 -26.18 -5.71
N PRO A 158 7.25 -25.40 -6.68
CA PRO A 158 6.91 -25.90 -8.00
C PRO A 158 8.19 -26.37 -8.71
N GLN A 159 8.15 -27.59 -9.24
CA GLN A 159 9.23 -28.26 -9.97
C GLN A 159 8.89 -28.46 -11.45
N ARG A 160 7.60 -28.45 -11.80
CA ARG A 160 7.11 -28.63 -13.16
C ARG A 160 6.32 -27.41 -13.61
N ALA A 161 6.18 -27.24 -14.92
CA ALA A 161 5.55 -26.06 -15.52
C ALA A 161 4.04 -25.93 -15.22
N ASP A 162 3.40 -27.04 -14.88
CA ASP A 162 1.98 -27.15 -14.49
C ASP A 162 1.73 -26.94 -12.99
N GLU A 163 2.79 -26.77 -12.20
CA GLU A 163 2.68 -26.59 -10.75
C GLU A 163 2.64 -25.10 -10.39
N VAL A 164 1.61 -24.70 -9.63
CA VAL A 164 1.42 -23.33 -9.15
C VAL A 164 1.27 -23.34 -7.63
N VAL A 165 1.87 -22.36 -6.97
CA VAL A 165 1.70 -22.12 -5.53
C VAL A 165 0.79 -20.91 -5.34
N VAL A 166 -0.22 -21.06 -4.50
CA VAL A 166 -1.20 -20.00 -4.20
C VAL A 166 -0.86 -19.38 -2.84
N ALA A 167 -0.85 -18.05 -2.79
CA ALA A 167 -0.68 -17.33 -1.53
C ALA A 167 -1.95 -17.38 -0.69
N GLY A 168 -1.82 -17.69 0.61
CA GLY A 168 -2.93 -17.66 1.56
C GLY A 168 -3.40 -16.22 1.78
N GLY A 169 -4.55 -15.87 1.20
CA GLY A 169 -5.14 -14.53 1.27
C GLY A 169 -5.80 -14.05 -0.04
N GLY A 170 -5.71 -14.81 -1.14
CA GLY A 170 -6.25 -14.44 -2.45
C GLY A 170 -7.38 -15.32 -3.00
N GLY A 171 -8.08 -16.06 -2.15
CA GLY A 171 -9.33 -16.73 -2.51
C GLY A 171 -10.52 -15.90 -2.02
N PRO A 172 -11.68 -15.89 -2.72
CA PRO A 172 -12.88 -15.30 -2.16
C PRO A 172 -13.18 -15.98 -0.83
N GLU A 173 -13.20 -15.22 0.26
CA GLU A 173 -13.63 -15.74 1.55
C GLU A 173 -15.07 -16.23 1.41
N ARG A 174 -15.26 -17.53 1.61
CA ARG A 174 -16.60 -18.12 1.74
C ARG A 174 -17.00 -18.00 3.21
N GLY A 175 -17.71 -16.94 3.53
CA GLY A 175 -18.61 -16.87 4.69
C GLY A 175 -19.98 -17.44 4.32
#